data_AF-A0A9N9IVN3-F1
#
_entry.id   AF-A0A9N9IVN3-F1
#
_cell.length_a   1.000
_cell.length_b   1.000
_cell.length_c   1.000
_cell.angle_alpha   90.00
_cell.angle_beta   90.00
_cell.angle_gamma   90.00
#
_symmetry.space_group_name_H-M   'P 1'
#
loop_
_entity.id
_entity.type
_entity.pdbx_description
1 polymer ?
#
loop_
_entity_poly.entity_id
_entity_poly.type
_entity_poly.pdbx_seq_one_letter_code
_entity_poly.pdbx_strand_id
1 'polypeptide(L)'
;VSSYIIKPDDIISVLGSFQADTSYPSNLNRVLQPREISMLVEYLSNYLRFVANDASNVIDVIKHLPIFSEVGNATPISLIGNQNWYLLPYGENNSYGEIIYPSERGKFLNSASPNLRYILEDIIKVPRLDSYNYWQNYVIPFLKSQPQRDIDIIIDKLLFDKSPSLLNELKDSLGETSFIPVGTLEMSQQKLISSNIKLANPTELFDPEDEAIISLFFEDEHVFPTGKYGDPRYFSSLKFLGMKSILSPNDIISRINTIVTRVQNPAIDDDLIRTKALNLFKYLDERWDQLNDNSYEFMYAILRNEWIPTIDNSGRHIFSRLKNCYCKKYKNLVGLIAPTLDYDASNYEFLKILEQPDIKMVLKQLEICYNGLAKHQTPDELKIICNAIYEYMNKLFHRRNFRLIIKLELEHKPWIFYGNQFYTIDKIFTRLPNEFKDNGSLIELPLEYAVQFGSMFKSMGVQDEIGVNGLILIINNMVKGDENRILSTKEVQKVIQFLERIATLQMENRREGKSPESLDGLLIPSTDNKLVN
;
A
#
# COMPACT_ATOMS: atom_id res chain seq x y z
N VAL A 1 -83.67 29.19 -30.96
CA VAL A 1 -82.98 28.02 -31.53
C VAL A 1 -81.82 27.72 -30.60
N SER A 2 -81.85 26.58 -29.91
CA SER A 2 -80.84 26.19 -28.91
C SER A 2 -79.45 26.19 -29.57
N SER A 3 -78.54 27.02 -29.06
CA SER A 3 -77.15 27.16 -29.53
C SER A 3 -76.24 26.00 -29.13
N TYR A 4 -76.80 24.91 -28.59
CA TYR A 4 -76.05 23.77 -28.06
C TYR A 4 -76.48 22.45 -28.72
N ILE A 5 -76.56 22.39 -30.05
CA ILE A 5 -76.52 21.10 -30.74
C ILE A 5 -75.05 20.66 -30.77
N ILE A 6 -74.58 20.13 -29.64
CA ILE A 6 -73.29 19.47 -29.57
C ILE A 6 -73.49 18.12 -30.26
N LYS A 7 -72.90 17.93 -31.44
CA LYS A 7 -72.77 16.60 -32.02
C LYS A 7 -71.71 15.87 -31.21
N PRO A 8 -72.04 14.76 -30.51
CA PRO A 8 -71.04 14.03 -29.72
C PRO A 8 -69.86 13.53 -30.59
N ASP A 9 -70.07 13.29 -31.88
CA ASP A 9 -68.98 12.88 -32.77
C ASP A 9 -68.00 14.02 -33.13
N ASP A 10 -68.36 15.28 -32.85
CA ASP A 10 -67.49 16.44 -33.04
C ASP A 10 -66.84 16.85 -31.71
N ILE A 11 -65.70 16.22 -31.42
CA ILE A 11 -64.99 16.40 -30.15
C ILE A 11 -64.52 17.82 -29.90
N ILE A 12 -64.23 18.59 -30.96
CA ILE A 12 -63.80 19.98 -30.83
C ILE A 12 -64.96 20.84 -30.38
N SER A 13 -66.14 20.66 -30.98
CA SER A 13 -67.37 21.35 -30.55
C SER A 13 -67.76 20.95 -29.12
N VAL A 14 -67.62 19.68 -28.74
CA VAL A 14 -67.88 19.21 -27.37
C VAL A 14 -66.94 19.89 -26.38
N LEU A 15 -65.63 19.87 -26.62
CA LEU A 15 -64.65 20.48 -25.73
C LEU A 15 -64.76 22.02 -25.69
N GLY A 16 -65.06 22.65 -26.82
CA GLY A 16 -65.29 24.09 -26.93
C GLY A 16 -66.55 24.54 -26.16
N SER A 17 -67.57 23.68 -26.06
CA SER A 17 -68.77 24.00 -25.26
C SER A 17 -68.47 24.13 -23.77
N PHE A 18 -67.49 23.39 -23.24
CA PHE A 18 -67.05 23.55 -21.86
C PHE A 18 -66.34 24.89 -21.63
N GLN A 19 -65.57 25.38 -22.61
CA GLN A 19 -64.93 26.71 -22.53
C GLN A 19 -65.94 27.85 -22.64
N ALA A 20 -67.03 27.65 -23.39
CA ALA A 20 -68.07 28.66 -23.58
C ALA A 20 -68.99 28.85 -22.35
N ASP A 21 -68.94 27.92 -21.38
CA ASP A 21 -69.69 28.03 -20.13
C ASP A 21 -69.13 29.16 -19.24
N THR A 22 -70.01 29.97 -18.66
CA THR A 22 -69.63 31.12 -17.83
C THR A 22 -68.91 30.73 -16.54
N SER A 23 -69.01 29.47 -16.13
CA SER A 23 -68.34 28.91 -14.96
C SER A 23 -67.03 28.19 -15.30
N TYR A 24 -66.53 28.24 -16.55
CA TYR A 24 -65.22 27.68 -16.90
C TYR A 24 -64.08 28.32 -16.08
N PRO A 25 -63.12 27.53 -15.55
CA PRO A 25 -62.98 26.07 -15.65
C PRO A 25 -63.67 25.27 -14.53
N SER A 26 -64.38 25.92 -13.62
CA SER A 26 -65.02 25.26 -12.46
C SER A 26 -66.13 24.27 -12.86
N ASN A 27 -66.73 24.43 -14.05
CA ASN A 27 -67.66 23.44 -14.61
C ASN A 27 -67.05 22.04 -14.79
N LEU A 28 -65.73 21.95 -14.97
CA LEU A 28 -64.99 20.70 -15.17
C LEU A 28 -64.58 20.03 -13.85
N ASN A 29 -64.70 20.73 -12.72
CA ASN A 29 -64.32 20.21 -11.41
C ASN A 29 -65.41 19.29 -10.82
N ARG A 30 -65.63 18.15 -11.48
CA ARG A 30 -66.61 17.13 -11.07
C ARG A 30 -65.89 15.87 -10.62
N VAL A 31 -66.34 15.30 -9.51
CA VAL A 31 -65.85 14.01 -9.04
C VAL A 31 -66.43 12.92 -9.94
N LEU A 32 -65.59 12.34 -10.80
CA LEU A 32 -65.96 11.26 -11.70
C LEU A 32 -65.66 9.90 -11.06
N GLN A 33 -66.56 8.94 -11.25
CA GLN A 33 -66.33 7.54 -10.86
C GLN A 33 -65.32 6.88 -11.81
N PRO A 34 -64.57 5.85 -11.37
CA PRO A 34 -63.55 5.19 -12.20
C PRO A 34 -64.06 4.71 -13.58
N ARG A 35 -65.30 4.21 -13.62
CA ARG A 35 -65.95 3.79 -14.88
C ARG A 35 -66.21 4.97 -15.82
N GLU A 36 -66.65 6.10 -15.28
CA GLU A 36 -66.92 7.32 -16.04
C GLU A 36 -65.62 7.91 -16.61
N ILE A 37 -64.55 7.91 -15.81
CA ILE A 37 -63.21 8.31 -16.25
C ILE A 37 -62.75 7.43 -17.41
N SER A 38 -62.86 6.11 -17.28
CA SER A 38 -62.45 5.18 -18.34
C SER A 38 -63.23 5.41 -19.64
N MET A 39 -64.55 5.60 -19.55
CA MET A 39 -65.40 5.88 -20.71
C MET A 39 -65.06 7.23 -21.36
N LEU A 40 -64.80 8.25 -20.54
CA LEU A 40 -64.42 9.58 -21.03
C LEU A 40 -63.05 9.56 -21.71
N VAL A 41 -62.07 8.85 -21.14
CA VAL A 41 -60.73 8.67 -21.74
C VAL A 41 -60.83 7.91 -23.06
N GLU A 42 -61.64 6.86 -23.13
CA GLU A 42 -61.86 6.10 -24.37
C GLU A 42 -62.50 6.97 -25.45
N TYR A 43 -63.58 7.68 -25.10
CA TYR A 43 -64.24 8.63 -25.99
C TYR A 43 -63.25 9.69 -26.50
N LEU A 44 -62.52 10.37 -25.60
CA LEU A 44 -61.52 11.36 -25.97
C LEU A 44 -60.46 10.77 -26.91
N SER A 45 -59.89 9.61 -26.57
CA SER A 45 -58.86 8.98 -27.38
C SER A 45 -59.35 8.63 -28.78
N ASN A 46 -60.54 8.05 -28.91
CA ASN A 46 -61.11 7.64 -30.19
C ASN A 46 -61.33 8.84 -31.12
N TYR A 47 -61.94 9.92 -30.63
CA TYR A 47 -62.26 11.07 -31.48
C TYR A 47 -61.06 12.00 -31.73
N LEU A 48 -60.15 12.16 -30.75
CA LEU A 48 -58.94 12.98 -30.94
C LEU A 48 -57.98 12.37 -31.98
N ARG A 49 -58.02 11.07 -32.24
CA ARG A 49 -57.25 10.43 -33.33
C ARG A 49 -57.64 10.94 -34.71
N PHE A 50 -58.89 11.35 -34.90
CA PHE A 50 -59.37 11.85 -36.19
C PHE A 50 -59.09 13.35 -36.41
N VAL A 51 -58.76 14.09 -35.35
CA VAL A 51 -58.69 15.57 -35.35
C VAL A 51 -57.37 16.10 -34.76
N ALA A 52 -56.36 15.24 -34.61
CA ALA A 52 -55.14 15.53 -33.86
C ALA A 52 -54.38 16.80 -34.30
N ASN A 53 -54.46 17.17 -35.58
CA ASN A 53 -53.78 18.35 -36.13
C ASN A 53 -54.43 19.69 -35.69
N ASP A 54 -55.72 19.69 -35.33
CA ASP A 54 -56.48 20.89 -34.96
C ASP A 54 -56.75 20.98 -33.45
N ALA A 55 -56.23 20.02 -32.67
CA ALA A 55 -56.52 19.87 -31.24
C ALA A 55 -55.85 20.92 -30.33
N SER A 56 -54.99 21.80 -30.86
CA SER A 56 -54.23 22.76 -30.04
C SER A 56 -55.11 23.66 -29.17
N ASN A 57 -56.31 24.01 -29.64
CA ASN A 57 -57.24 24.90 -28.94
C ASN A 57 -58.02 24.21 -27.80
N VAL A 58 -57.99 22.87 -27.75
CA VAL A 58 -58.76 22.07 -26.77
C VAL A 58 -57.89 21.34 -25.75
N ILE A 59 -56.55 21.36 -25.92
CA ILE A 59 -55.59 20.76 -24.97
C ILE A 59 -55.79 21.31 -23.56
N ASP A 60 -56.01 22.62 -23.42
CA ASP A 60 -56.19 23.23 -22.11
C ASP A 60 -57.46 22.74 -21.44
N VAL A 61 -58.56 22.50 -22.17
CA VAL A 61 -59.78 21.89 -21.62
C VAL A 61 -59.49 20.50 -21.09
N ILE A 62 -58.76 19.69 -21.86
CA ILE A 62 -58.40 18.33 -21.49
C ILE A 62 -57.57 18.33 -20.21
N LYS A 63 -56.62 19.26 -20.05
CA LYS A 63 -55.81 19.39 -18.82
C LYS A 63 -56.66 19.71 -17.58
N HIS A 64 -57.80 20.37 -17.73
CA HIS A 64 -58.69 20.69 -16.59
C HIS A 64 -59.55 19.50 -16.15
N LEU A 65 -59.69 18.45 -16.96
CA LEU A 65 -60.48 17.27 -16.61
C LEU A 65 -59.80 16.41 -15.53
N PRO A 66 -60.52 15.98 -14.48
CA PRO A 66 -59.99 15.11 -13.44
C PRO A 66 -60.00 13.64 -13.91
N ILE A 67 -59.26 13.34 -14.98
CA ILE A 67 -59.18 12.02 -15.62
C ILE A 67 -57.79 11.38 -15.54
N PHE A 68 -56.81 12.12 -15.05
CA PHE A 68 -55.42 11.65 -14.90
C PHE A 68 -55.19 11.11 -13.50
N SER A 69 -54.12 10.35 -13.31
CA SER A 69 -53.68 9.89 -11.99
C SER A 69 -52.17 9.91 -11.91
N GLU A 70 -51.65 10.19 -10.72
CA GLU A 70 -50.23 10.06 -10.41
C GLU A 70 -49.89 8.58 -10.19
N VAL A 71 -48.70 8.15 -10.56
CA VAL A 71 -48.33 6.75 -10.36
C VAL A 71 -48.27 6.43 -8.86
N GLY A 72 -48.93 5.34 -8.44
CA GLY A 72 -49.07 4.96 -7.02
C GLY A 72 -50.24 5.66 -6.30
N ASN A 73 -50.92 6.61 -6.93
CA ASN A 73 -52.10 7.26 -6.37
C ASN A 73 -53.32 7.09 -7.29
N ALA A 74 -54.38 6.47 -6.76
CA ALA A 74 -55.61 6.22 -7.51
C ALA A 74 -56.54 7.45 -7.58
N THR A 75 -56.25 8.53 -6.86
CA THR A 75 -57.11 9.72 -6.89
C THR A 75 -57.01 10.42 -8.24
N PRO A 76 -58.14 10.67 -8.93
CA PRO A 76 -58.13 11.42 -10.18
C PRO A 76 -57.69 12.86 -9.96
N ILE A 77 -56.85 13.37 -10.86
CA ILE A 77 -56.30 14.73 -10.82
C ILE A 77 -56.47 15.42 -12.17
N SER A 78 -56.53 16.75 -12.13
CA SER A 78 -56.38 17.63 -13.29
C SER A 78 -54.93 18.08 -13.40
N LEU A 79 -54.43 18.33 -14.62
CA LEU A 79 -53.05 18.76 -14.89
C LEU A 79 -52.88 20.28 -14.80
N ILE A 80 -53.44 20.89 -13.76
CA ILE A 80 -53.47 22.34 -13.57
C ILE A 80 -52.32 22.76 -12.63
N GLY A 81 -51.48 23.71 -13.06
CA GLY A 81 -50.39 24.29 -12.27
C GLY A 81 -49.01 24.17 -12.91
N ASN A 82 -48.00 24.83 -12.33
CA ASN A 82 -46.61 24.86 -12.82
C ASN A 82 -45.79 23.62 -12.44
N GLN A 83 -46.42 22.44 -12.41
CA GLN A 83 -45.75 21.17 -12.09
C GLN A 83 -45.22 20.52 -13.37
N ASN A 84 -43.98 20.05 -13.33
CA ASN A 84 -43.42 19.28 -14.43
C ASN A 84 -43.95 17.84 -14.39
N TRP A 85 -44.70 17.41 -15.39
CA TRP A 85 -45.20 16.04 -15.47
C TRP A 85 -44.35 15.20 -16.42
N TYR A 86 -44.07 13.96 -16.02
CA TYR A 86 -43.30 13.01 -16.82
C TYR A 86 -44.02 11.67 -16.92
N LEU A 87 -43.71 10.91 -17.97
CA LEU A 87 -44.07 9.50 -18.09
C LEU A 87 -42.84 8.63 -17.84
N LEU A 88 -43.04 7.51 -17.14
CA LEU A 88 -41.98 6.54 -16.85
C LEU A 88 -41.48 5.84 -18.11
N PRO A 89 -40.32 5.18 -18.09
CA PRO A 89 -39.90 4.32 -19.19
C PRO A 89 -40.90 3.17 -19.43
N TYR A 90 -40.95 2.68 -20.67
CA TYR A 90 -41.75 1.50 -21.01
C TYR A 90 -41.31 0.29 -20.17
N GLY A 91 -42.28 -0.44 -19.62
CA GLY A 91 -42.03 -1.61 -18.77
C GLY A 91 -41.82 -1.29 -17.27
N GLU A 92 -41.56 -0.05 -16.88
CA GLU A 92 -41.42 0.32 -15.47
C GLU A 92 -42.78 0.53 -14.77
N ASN A 93 -43.84 0.82 -15.53
CA ASN A 93 -45.20 1.11 -15.05
C ASN A 93 -45.79 0.04 -14.11
N ASN A 94 -45.47 -1.24 -14.31
CA ASN A 94 -46.04 -2.35 -13.54
C ASN A 94 -45.18 -2.74 -12.32
N SER A 95 -43.97 -2.21 -12.25
CA SER A 95 -42.97 -2.52 -11.21
C SER A 95 -42.71 -1.33 -10.30
N TYR A 96 -43.70 -0.43 -10.22
CA TYR A 96 -43.70 0.72 -9.34
C TYR A 96 -44.13 0.28 -7.93
N GLY A 97 -43.17 -0.22 -7.16
CA GLY A 97 -43.25 -0.20 -5.71
C GLY A 97 -42.14 0.75 -5.25
N GLU A 98 -42.50 1.86 -4.61
CA GLU A 98 -41.54 2.75 -3.91
C GLU A 98 -40.56 3.52 -4.82
N ILE A 99 -41.07 4.28 -5.80
CA ILE A 99 -40.19 5.28 -6.45
C ILE A 99 -39.73 6.30 -5.42
N ILE A 100 -38.41 6.42 -5.36
CA ILE A 100 -37.71 7.51 -4.73
C ILE A 100 -37.95 8.78 -5.53
N TYR A 101 -38.78 9.67 -5.00
CA TYR A 101 -39.15 10.86 -5.73
C TYR A 101 -39.24 12.09 -4.83
N PRO A 102 -38.34 13.08 -4.94
CA PRO A 102 -38.60 14.38 -4.35
C PRO A 102 -39.70 15.07 -5.16
N SER A 103 -40.82 15.40 -4.51
CA SER A 103 -41.96 16.13 -5.10
C SER A 103 -41.58 17.43 -5.83
N GLU A 104 -40.37 17.94 -5.58
CA GLU A 104 -39.82 19.18 -6.13
C GLU A 104 -39.31 19.06 -7.57
N ARG A 105 -39.06 17.85 -8.10
CA ARG A 105 -38.46 17.66 -9.46
C ARG A 105 -39.50 17.50 -10.58
N GLY A 106 -40.81 17.65 -10.29
CA GLY A 106 -41.93 17.24 -11.17
C GLY A 106 -42.85 16.17 -10.55
N LYS A 107 -43.59 15.35 -11.31
CA LYS A 107 -44.33 14.16 -10.85
C LYS A 107 -44.56 13.17 -12.01
N PHE A 108 -44.88 11.91 -11.72
CA PHE A 108 -45.11 10.89 -12.76
C PHE A 108 -46.60 10.59 -12.98
N LEU A 109 -47.05 10.61 -14.24
CA LEU A 109 -48.42 10.26 -14.62
C LEU A 109 -48.56 8.78 -14.97
N ASN A 110 -49.67 8.20 -14.54
CA ASN A 110 -50.05 6.85 -14.89
C ASN A 110 -50.45 6.78 -16.39
N SER A 111 -49.76 5.92 -17.14
CA SER A 111 -49.99 5.69 -18.57
C SER A 111 -50.28 4.21 -18.89
N ALA A 112 -50.84 3.47 -17.93
CA ALA A 112 -51.17 2.06 -18.08
C ALA A 112 -52.17 1.78 -19.21
N SER A 113 -53.20 2.62 -19.36
CA SER A 113 -54.19 2.51 -20.45
C SER A 113 -53.62 3.01 -21.78
N PRO A 114 -53.75 2.25 -22.90
CA PRO A 114 -53.34 2.72 -24.23
C PRO A 114 -54.03 4.02 -24.67
N ASN A 115 -55.31 4.18 -24.29
CA ASN A 115 -56.09 5.37 -24.64
C ASN A 115 -55.58 6.61 -23.89
N LEU A 116 -55.28 6.45 -22.59
CA LEU A 116 -54.69 7.50 -21.77
C LEU A 116 -53.28 7.86 -22.22
N ARG A 117 -52.49 6.85 -22.62
CA ARG A 117 -51.14 7.03 -23.15
C ARG A 117 -51.13 7.89 -24.40
N TYR A 118 -52.02 7.60 -25.35
CA TYR A 118 -52.21 8.42 -26.55
C TYR A 118 -52.53 9.88 -26.21
N ILE A 119 -53.45 10.10 -25.26
CA ILE A 119 -53.79 11.47 -24.84
C ILE A 119 -52.57 12.17 -24.21
N LEU A 120 -51.81 11.49 -23.36
CA LEU A 120 -50.67 12.08 -22.66
C LEU A 120 -49.47 12.35 -23.60
N GLU A 121 -49.09 11.39 -24.43
CA GLU A 121 -47.92 11.48 -25.31
C GLU A 121 -48.20 12.25 -26.60
N ASP A 122 -49.29 11.92 -27.29
CA ASP A 122 -49.54 12.39 -28.64
C ASP A 122 -50.33 13.70 -28.68
N ILE A 123 -51.24 13.91 -27.71
CA ILE A 123 -52.08 15.11 -27.66
C ILE A 123 -51.49 16.17 -26.72
N ILE A 124 -51.24 15.82 -25.45
CA ILE A 124 -50.74 16.77 -24.44
C ILE A 124 -49.23 17.01 -24.56
N LYS A 125 -48.50 16.07 -25.18
CA LYS A 125 -47.04 16.10 -25.35
C LYS A 125 -46.28 16.04 -24.02
N VAL A 126 -46.76 15.25 -23.07
CA VAL A 126 -46.04 14.94 -21.82
C VAL A 126 -44.79 14.13 -22.17
N PRO A 127 -43.57 14.56 -21.78
CA PRO A 127 -42.35 13.86 -22.10
C PRO A 127 -42.27 12.50 -21.38
N ARG A 128 -41.93 11.46 -22.13
CA ARG A 128 -41.58 10.14 -21.58
C ARG A 128 -40.08 10.06 -21.37
N LEU A 129 -39.67 9.68 -20.16
CA LEU A 129 -38.27 9.43 -19.85
C LEU A 129 -37.84 8.10 -20.45
N ASP A 130 -36.64 8.07 -21.02
CA ASP A 130 -35.95 6.81 -21.28
C ASP A 130 -35.41 6.21 -19.97
N SER A 131 -35.04 4.93 -20.03
CA SER A 131 -34.57 4.19 -18.86
C SER A 131 -33.34 4.84 -18.22
N TYR A 132 -32.34 5.23 -19.02
CA TYR A 132 -31.12 5.85 -18.51
C TYR A 132 -31.43 7.12 -17.73
N ASN A 133 -32.14 8.08 -18.34
CA ASN A 133 -32.47 9.36 -17.73
C ASN A 133 -33.31 9.20 -16.47
N TYR A 134 -34.25 8.24 -16.46
CA TYR A 134 -35.04 7.92 -15.27
C TYR A 134 -34.15 7.46 -14.11
N TRP A 135 -33.32 6.44 -14.32
CA TRP A 135 -32.46 5.89 -13.26
C TRP A 135 -31.39 6.88 -12.80
N GLN A 136 -30.72 7.53 -13.76
CA GLN A 136 -29.61 8.45 -13.54
C GLN A 136 -30.04 9.70 -12.77
N ASN A 137 -31.16 10.33 -13.15
CA ASN A 137 -31.53 11.64 -12.62
C ASN A 137 -32.58 11.57 -11.52
N TYR A 138 -33.35 10.49 -11.45
CA TYR A 138 -34.53 10.41 -10.58
C TYR A 138 -34.47 9.28 -9.54
N VAL A 139 -33.63 8.27 -9.69
CA VAL A 139 -33.54 7.17 -8.70
C VAL A 139 -32.22 7.20 -7.93
N ILE A 140 -31.09 7.08 -8.64
CA ILE A 140 -29.76 6.96 -8.03
C ILE A 140 -29.45 8.09 -7.03
N PRO A 141 -29.66 9.39 -7.37
CA PRO A 141 -29.29 10.50 -6.49
C PRO A 141 -30.02 10.50 -5.15
N PHE A 142 -31.12 9.76 -5.04
CA PHE A 142 -31.98 9.75 -3.87
C PHE A 142 -31.92 8.44 -3.08
N LEU A 143 -31.17 7.44 -3.52
CA LEU A 143 -31.01 6.15 -2.83
C LEU A 143 -30.69 6.34 -1.33
N LYS A 144 -29.74 7.21 -1.01
CA LYS A 144 -29.30 7.47 0.37
C LYS A 144 -30.41 8.00 1.31
N SER A 145 -31.47 8.59 0.76
CA SER A 145 -32.59 9.15 1.54
C SER A 145 -33.63 8.12 1.95
N GLN A 146 -33.51 6.88 1.44
CA GLN A 146 -34.53 5.86 1.61
C GLN A 146 -34.21 4.89 2.74
N PRO A 147 -35.23 4.19 3.28
CA PRO A 147 -35.02 3.05 4.14
C PRO A 147 -34.16 1.97 3.46
N GLN A 148 -33.33 1.27 4.25
CA GLN A 148 -32.44 0.22 3.73
C GLN A 148 -33.19 -0.87 2.94
N ARG A 149 -34.39 -1.23 3.37
CA ARG A 149 -35.23 -2.24 2.70
C ARG A 149 -35.55 -1.85 1.26
N ASP A 150 -35.83 -0.58 1.02
CA ASP A 150 -36.30 -0.08 -0.26
C ASP A 150 -35.08 0.08 -1.20
N ILE A 151 -33.96 0.57 -0.65
CA ILE A 151 -32.64 0.55 -1.33
C ILE A 151 -32.33 -0.86 -1.82
N ASP A 152 -32.50 -1.86 -0.95
CA ASP A 152 -32.16 -3.24 -1.27
C ASP A 152 -32.99 -3.76 -2.46
N ILE A 153 -34.30 -3.52 -2.48
CA ILE A 153 -35.18 -3.90 -3.59
C ILE A 153 -34.75 -3.23 -4.89
N ILE A 154 -34.44 -1.93 -4.83
CA ILE A 154 -34.06 -1.14 -6.00
C ILE A 154 -32.74 -1.63 -6.58
N ILE A 155 -31.75 -1.89 -5.73
CA ILE A 155 -30.43 -2.38 -6.15
C ILE A 155 -30.52 -3.79 -6.72
N ASP A 156 -31.33 -4.68 -6.15
CA ASP A 156 -31.53 -6.03 -6.72
C ASP A 156 -32.13 -5.94 -8.12
N LYS A 157 -33.13 -5.08 -8.31
CA LYS A 157 -33.73 -4.83 -9.62
C LYS A 157 -32.70 -4.30 -10.62
N LEU A 158 -31.87 -3.33 -10.21
CA LEU A 158 -30.83 -2.75 -11.07
C LEU A 158 -29.73 -3.76 -11.45
N LEU A 159 -29.28 -4.57 -10.50
CA LEU A 159 -28.15 -5.47 -10.70
C LEU A 159 -28.54 -6.77 -11.42
N PHE A 160 -29.75 -7.28 -11.20
CA PHE A 160 -30.15 -8.61 -11.68
C PHE A 160 -31.29 -8.61 -12.70
N ASP A 161 -32.19 -7.62 -12.68
CA ASP A 161 -33.37 -7.61 -13.57
C ASP A 161 -33.19 -6.71 -14.81
N LYS A 162 -32.25 -5.75 -14.77
CA LYS A 162 -32.02 -4.79 -15.88
C LYS A 162 -30.99 -5.26 -16.88
N SER A 163 -31.07 -4.70 -18.09
CA SER A 163 -30.13 -4.97 -19.17
C SER A 163 -28.70 -4.61 -18.74
N PRO A 164 -27.69 -5.45 -19.04
CA PRO A 164 -26.29 -5.15 -18.79
C PRO A 164 -25.81 -3.83 -19.41
N SER A 165 -26.40 -3.41 -20.53
CA SER A 165 -26.08 -2.14 -21.19
C SER A 165 -26.41 -0.93 -20.31
N LEU A 166 -27.60 -0.94 -19.69
CA LEU A 166 -28.06 0.12 -18.80
C LEU A 166 -27.19 0.18 -17.54
N LEU A 167 -26.87 -0.98 -16.95
CA LEU A 167 -25.99 -1.04 -15.78
C LEU A 167 -24.61 -0.47 -16.09
N ASN A 168 -24.08 -0.72 -17.29
CA ASN A 168 -22.81 -0.16 -17.73
C ASN A 168 -22.84 1.36 -17.89
N GLU A 169 -23.93 1.94 -18.40
CA GLU A 169 -24.11 3.39 -18.50
C GLU A 169 -24.23 4.06 -17.12
N LEU A 170 -24.84 3.37 -16.14
CA LEU A 170 -25.05 3.89 -14.79
C LEU A 170 -23.88 3.59 -13.82
N LYS A 171 -22.86 2.87 -14.28
CA LYS A 171 -21.79 2.33 -13.44
C LYS A 171 -21.15 3.38 -12.55
N ASP A 172 -20.69 4.49 -13.12
CA ASP A 172 -19.94 5.51 -12.37
C ASP A 172 -20.84 6.20 -11.35
N SER A 173 -22.12 6.40 -11.68
CA SER A 173 -23.07 7.08 -10.79
C SER A 173 -23.50 6.19 -9.62
N LEU A 174 -23.69 4.89 -9.87
CA LEU A 174 -23.92 3.91 -8.82
C LEU A 174 -22.67 3.70 -7.96
N GLY A 175 -21.49 3.66 -8.57
CA GLY A 175 -20.20 3.52 -7.90
C GLY A 175 -19.93 4.63 -6.89
N GLU A 176 -20.40 5.84 -7.16
CA GLU A 176 -20.25 7.04 -6.30
C GLU A 176 -21.45 7.29 -5.36
N THR A 177 -22.45 6.41 -5.34
CA THR A 177 -23.63 6.57 -4.50
C THR A 177 -23.52 5.71 -3.23
N SER A 178 -23.73 6.32 -2.06
CA SER A 178 -23.74 5.59 -0.79
C SER A 178 -25.04 4.81 -0.61
N PHE A 179 -25.00 3.48 -0.79
CA PHE A 179 -26.17 2.60 -0.59
C PHE A 179 -25.85 1.29 0.14
N ILE A 180 -24.56 1.00 0.40
CA ILE A 180 -24.11 -0.26 0.98
C ILE A 180 -23.82 -0.06 2.47
N PRO A 181 -24.45 -0.82 3.38
CA PRO A 181 -24.07 -0.87 4.78
C PRO A 181 -22.62 -1.31 4.95
N VAL A 182 -21.81 -0.50 5.65
CA VAL A 182 -20.40 -0.80 5.90
C VAL A 182 -20.17 -1.32 7.33
N GLY A 183 -19.25 -2.26 7.48
CA GLY A 183 -18.85 -2.78 8.79
C GLY A 183 -17.52 -3.54 8.73
N THR A 184 -17.25 -4.30 9.79
CA THR A 184 -16.00 -5.07 9.94
C THR A 184 -16.00 -6.31 9.05
N LEU A 185 -14.84 -6.94 8.91
CA LEU A 185 -14.71 -8.20 8.19
C LEU A 185 -15.62 -9.29 8.78
N GLU A 186 -15.66 -9.41 10.11
CA GLU A 186 -16.51 -10.38 10.80
C GLU A 186 -17.98 -10.16 10.49
N MET A 187 -18.43 -8.90 10.53
CA MET A 187 -19.82 -8.55 10.17
C MET A 187 -20.15 -8.88 8.71
N SER A 188 -19.19 -8.67 7.80
CA SER A 188 -19.34 -9.02 6.38
C SER A 188 -19.57 -10.53 6.22
N GLN A 189 -18.69 -11.34 6.82
CA GLN A 189 -18.75 -12.81 6.75
C GLN A 189 -20.02 -13.38 7.39
N GLN A 190 -20.47 -12.80 8.50
CA GLN A 190 -21.68 -13.22 9.21
C GLN A 190 -22.97 -12.57 8.66
N LYS A 191 -22.86 -11.70 7.66
CA LYS A 191 -23.98 -10.94 7.06
C LYS A 191 -24.78 -10.14 8.10
N LEU A 192 -24.09 -9.63 9.11
CA LEU A 192 -24.67 -8.81 10.17
C LEU A 192 -24.78 -7.35 9.73
N ILE A 193 -25.72 -6.61 10.30
CA ILE A 193 -25.87 -5.17 10.09
C ILE A 193 -25.72 -4.47 11.44
N SER A 194 -24.97 -3.37 11.48
CA SER A 194 -24.80 -2.55 12.68
C SER A 194 -26.13 -1.89 13.08
N SER A 195 -26.34 -1.68 14.38
CA SER A 195 -27.47 -0.89 14.89
C SER A 195 -27.42 0.57 14.43
N ASN A 196 -26.23 1.10 14.15
CA ASN A 196 -26.03 2.40 13.54
C ASN A 196 -25.55 2.21 12.08
N ILE A 197 -26.50 2.12 11.16
CA ILE A 197 -26.22 1.87 9.74
C ILE A 197 -25.50 3.07 9.14
N LYS A 198 -24.23 2.86 8.79
CA LYS A 198 -23.46 3.78 7.95
C LYS A 198 -23.47 3.24 6.53
N LEU A 199 -23.88 4.06 5.57
CA LEU A 199 -23.83 3.72 4.15
C LEU A 199 -22.54 4.24 3.53
N ALA A 200 -21.94 3.42 2.68
CA ALA A 200 -20.74 3.72 1.90
C ALA A 200 -20.99 3.47 0.41
N ASN A 201 -20.12 4.06 -0.40
CA ASN A 201 -20.14 3.91 -1.86
C ASN A 201 -19.41 2.62 -2.23
N PRO A 202 -19.76 1.92 -3.32
CA PRO A 202 -18.96 0.80 -3.82
C PRO A 202 -17.46 1.12 -3.95
N THR A 203 -17.10 2.33 -4.41
CA THR A 203 -15.71 2.77 -4.60
C THR A 203 -14.93 3.00 -3.31
N GLU A 204 -15.60 3.04 -2.15
CA GLU A 204 -14.97 3.19 -0.84
C GLU A 204 -14.72 1.86 -0.14
N LEU A 205 -15.27 0.76 -0.67
CA LEU A 205 -15.25 -0.56 -0.04
C LEU A 205 -14.13 -1.45 -0.57
N PHE A 206 -13.71 -2.39 0.27
CA PHE A 206 -12.70 -3.38 -0.04
C PHE A 206 -13.29 -4.78 -0.16
N ASP A 207 -12.67 -5.59 -1.01
CA ASP A 207 -13.06 -6.96 -1.28
C ASP A 207 -12.85 -7.87 -0.06
N PRO A 208 -13.90 -8.44 0.54
CA PRO A 208 -13.79 -9.30 1.72
C PRO A 208 -13.38 -10.74 1.40
N GLU A 209 -13.12 -11.08 0.13
CA GLU A 209 -12.57 -12.38 -0.29
C GLU A 209 -11.08 -12.32 -0.68
N ASP A 210 -10.52 -11.12 -0.86
CA ASP A 210 -9.11 -10.97 -1.21
C ASP A 210 -8.23 -10.97 0.04
N GLU A 211 -7.58 -12.12 0.32
CA GLU A 211 -6.70 -12.29 1.47
C GLU A 211 -5.59 -11.23 1.54
N ALA A 212 -5.03 -10.82 0.40
CA ALA A 212 -3.96 -9.82 0.38
C ALA A 212 -4.48 -8.47 0.90
N ILE A 213 -5.72 -8.10 0.57
CA ILE A 213 -6.37 -6.87 1.04
C ILE A 213 -6.80 -7.00 2.51
N ILE A 214 -7.52 -8.07 2.85
CA ILE A 214 -8.01 -8.33 4.19
C ILE A 214 -6.87 -8.28 5.22
N SER A 215 -5.71 -8.82 4.85
CA SER A 215 -4.53 -8.85 5.70
C SER A 215 -4.02 -7.46 6.13
N LEU A 216 -4.41 -6.39 5.42
CA LEU A 216 -3.99 -5.00 5.64
C LEU A 216 -4.86 -4.23 6.64
N PHE A 217 -6.08 -4.70 6.91
CA PHE A 217 -7.03 -4.02 7.81
C PHE A 217 -7.05 -4.64 9.19
N PHE A 218 -7.24 -3.81 10.21
CA PHE A 218 -7.51 -4.25 11.57
C PHE A 218 -8.98 -4.67 11.72
N GLU A 219 -9.25 -5.52 12.71
CA GLU A 219 -10.57 -6.16 12.89
C GLU A 219 -11.70 -5.16 13.20
N ASP A 220 -11.36 -4.01 13.79
CA ASP A 220 -12.31 -2.96 14.17
C ASP A 220 -12.65 -1.99 13.02
N GLU A 221 -12.03 -2.15 11.85
CA GLU A 221 -12.21 -1.22 10.74
C GLU A 221 -13.46 -1.50 9.92
N HIS A 222 -14.27 -0.46 9.74
CA HIS A 222 -15.55 -0.53 9.04
C HIS A 222 -15.36 -0.14 7.57
N VAL A 223 -14.87 -1.08 6.77
CA VAL A 223 -14.50 -0.86 5.36
C VAL A 223 -15.00 -1.95 4.40
N PHE A 224 -15.75 -2.93 4.90
CA PHE A 224 -16.25 -4.06 4.13
C PHE A 224 -17.78 -3.99 3.96
N PRO A 225 -18.33 -4.54 2.86
CA PRO A 225 -19.78 -4.61 2.67
C PRO A 225 -20.42 -5.56 3.69
N THR A 226 -21.57 -5.18 4.24
CA THR A 226 -22.27 -5.95 5.29
C THR A 226 -23.74 -6.18 4.97
N GLY A 227 -24.45 -6.90 5.86
CA GLY A 227 -25.83 -7.32 5.60
C GLY A 227 -25.93 -8.20 4.37
N LYS A 228 -26.90 -7.90 3.50
CA LYS A 228 -27.09 -8.66 2.25
C LYS A 228 -25.90 -8.55 1.28
N TYR A 229 -25.18 -7.42 1.32
CA TYR A 229 -24.06 -7.15 0.42
C TYR A 229 -22.77 -7.86 0.82
N GLY A 230 -22.73 -8.45 2.03
CA GLY A 230 -21.68 -9.39 2.45
C GLY A 230 -21.84 -10.79 1.83
N ASP A 231 -22.89 -11.02 1.03
CA ASP A 231 -23.07 -12.28 0.31
C ASP A 231 -22.25 -12.31 -0.99
N PRO A 232 -21.42 -13.34 -1.23
CA PRO A 232 -20.56 -13.45 -2.41
C PRO A 232 -21.26 -13.27 -3.76
N ARG A 233 -22.56 -13.56 -3.83
CA ARG A 233 -23.37 -13.33 -5.05
C ARG A 233 -23.35 -11.87 -5.51
N TYR A 234 -23.11 -10.92 -4.61
CA TYR A 234 -23.04 -9.48 -4.94
C TYR A 234 -21.62 -9.02 -5.30
N PHE A 235 -20.56 -9.72 -4.90
CA PHE A 235 -19.19 -9.22 -5.03
C PHE A 235 -18.78 -8.98 -6.48
N SER A 236 -19.23 -9.81 -7.43
CA SER A 236 -18.95 -9.57 -8.86
C SER A 236 -19.54 -8.23 -9.34
N SER A 237 -20.78 -7.94 -8.94
CA SER A 237 -21.45 -6.68 -9.26
C SER A 237 -20.82 -5.51 -8.52
N LEU A 238 -20.45 -5.68 -7.25
CA LEU A 238 -19.79 -4.63 -6.48
C LEU A 238 -18.40 -4.29 -7.03
N LYS A 239 -17.60 -5.29 -7.45
CA LYS A 239 -16.32 -5.08 -8.15
C LYS A 239 -16.54 -4.35 -9.48
N PHE A 240 -17.58 -4.71 -10.23
CA PHE A 240 -17.96 -3.98 -11.44
C PHE A 240 -18.27 -2.50 -11.17
N LEU A 241 -18.94 -2.20 -10.05
CA LEU A 241 -19.28 -0.85 -9.60
C LEU A 241 -18.11 -0.10 -8.94
N GLY A 242 -16.99 -0.75 -8.64
CA GLY A 242 -15.77 -0.10 -8.13
C GLY A 242 -15.27 -0.58 -6.77
N MET A 243 -15.84 -1.63 -6.18
CA MET A 243 -15.27 -2.28 -4.98
C MET A 243 -13.83 -2.70 -5.24
N LYS A 244 -12.95 -2.30 -4.33
CA LYS A 244 -11.50 -2.38 -4.53
C LYS A 244 -10.99 -3.80 -4.27
N SER A 245 -10.48 -4.42 -5.33
CA SER A 245 -9.59 -5.60 -5.26
C SER A 245 -8.10 -5.20 -5.37
N ILE A 246 -7.80 -3.90 -5.53
CA ILE A 246 -6.45 -3.34 -5.52
C ILE A 246 -6.53 -1.98 -4.81
N LEU A 247 -5.64 -1.73 -3.87
CA LEU A 247 -5.54 -0.43 -3.20
C LEU A 247 -5.09 0.67 -4.18
N SER A 248 -5.68 1.85 -4.07
CA SER A 248 -5.17 3.06 -4.72
C SER A 248 -4.02 3.70 -3.92
N PRO A 249 -3.23 4.62 -4.50
CA PRO A 249 -2.22 5.38 -3.77
C PRO A 249 -2.76 6.07 -2.51
N ASN A 250 -3.98 6.62 -2.58
CA ASN A 250 -4.66 7.24 -1.43
C ASN A 250 -5.01 6.22 -0.34
N ASP A 251 -5.40 5.01 -0.71
CA ASP A 251 -5.66 3.94 0.25
C ASP A 251 -4.35 3.57 0.97
N ILE A 252 -3.24 3.43 0.25
CA ILE A 252 -1.92 3.17 0.86
C ILE A 252 -1.53 4.27 1.85
N ILE A 253 -1.69 5.54 1.48
CA ILE A 253 -1.44 6.68 2.38
C ILE A 253 -2.31 6.56 3.65
N SER A 254 -3.60 6.26 3.48
CA SER A 254 -4.52 6.03 4.60
C SER A 254 -4.04 4.89 5.51
N ARG A 255 -3.59 3.76 4.93
CA ARG A 255 -3.03 2.63 5.70
C ARG A 255 -1.79 2.98 6.48
N ILE A 256 -0.84 3.67 5.86
CA ILE A 256 0.37 4.15 6.56
C ILE A 256 -0.02 5.04 7.73
N ASN A 257 -0.92 6.00 7.51
CA ASN A 257 -1.37 6.91 8.58
C ASN A 257 -2.05 6.15 9.72
N THR A 258 -2.93 5.19 9.42
CA THR A 258 -3.57 4.35 10.44
C THR A 258 -2.56 3.56 11.26
N ILE A 259 -1.56 2.94 10.61
CA ILE A 259 -0.48 2.23 11.32
C ILE A 259 0.25 3.20 12.25
N VAL A 260 0.70 4.34 11.75
CA VAL A 260 1.43 5.34 12.55
C VAL A 260 0.61 5.83 13.75
N THR A 261 -0.68 6.10 13.56
CA THR A 261 -1.57 6.50 14.66
C THR A 261 -1.72 5.38 15.69
N ARG A 262 -1.78 4.11 15.27
CA ARG A 262 -1.91 2.98 16.20
C ARG A 262 -0.63 2.67 16.95
N VAL A 263 0.54 2.85 16.33
CA VAL A 263 1.85 2.75 17.04
C VAL A 263 1.93 3.73 18.22
N GLN A 264 1.27 4.88 18.14
CA GLN A 264 1.24 5.86 19.23
C GLN A 264 0.27 5.50 20.35
N ASN A 265 -0.56 4.46 20.17
CA ASN A 265 -1.56 4.04 21.14
C ASN A 265 -1.08 2.81 21.93
N PRO A 266 -0.72 2.96 23.23
CA PRO A 266 -0.19 1.86 24.03
C PRO A 266 -1.23 0.77 24.39
N ALA A 267 -2.51 0.96 24.05
CA ALA A 267 -3.56 -0.03 24.29
C ALA A 267 -3.62 -1.14 23.22
N ILE A 268 -2.92 -0.96 22.09
CA ILE A 268 -2.96 -1.90 20.96
C ILE A 268 -1.72 -2.78 21.00
N ASP A 269 -1.89 -4.06 20.67
CA ASP A 269 -0.80 -5.02 20.59
C ASP A 269 0.21 -4.64 19.48
N ASP A 270 1.46 -4.40 19.90
CA ASP A 270 2.59 -4.07 19.02
C ASP A 270 2.84 -5.19 17.97
N ASP A 271 2.59 -6.46 18.31
CA ASP A 271 2.76 -7.58 17.40
C ASP A 271 1.74 -7.56 16.26
N LEU A 272 0.50 -7.19 16.57
CA LEU A 272 -0.55 -7.01 15.58
C LEU A 272 -0.23 -5.87 14.62
N ILE A 273 0.18 -4.70 15.15
CA ILE A 273 0.55 -3.55 14.33
C ILE A 273 1.73 -3.90 13.41
N ARG A 274 2.75 -4.57 13.95
CA ARG A 274 3.90 -5.03 13.16
C ARG A 274 3.48 -5.96 12.04
N THR A 275 2.57 -6.89 12.31
CA THR A 275 2.04 -7.81 11.31
C THR A 275 1.32 -7.05 10.19
N LYS A 276 0.47 -6.07 10.52
CA LYS A 276 -0.23 -5.24 9.53
C LYS A 276 0.73 -4.39 8.70
N ALA A 277 1.73 -3.78 9.33
CA ALA A 277 2.77 -3.03 8.65
C ALA A 277 3.61 -3.89 7.70
N LEU A 278 3.95 -5.11 8.13
CA LEU A 278 4.67 -6.07 7.30
C LEU A 278 3.85 -6.51 6.10
N ASN A 279 2.55 -6.79 6.29
CA ASN A 279 1.66 -7.12 5.18
C ASN A 279 1.54 -5.98 4.17
N LEU A 280 1.45 -4.73 4.64
CA LEU A 280 1.46 -3.56 3.76
C LEU A 280 2.78 -3.42 3.00
N PHE A 281 3.91 -3.67 3.66
CA PHE A 281 5.22 -3.65 3.01
C PHE A 281 5.34 -4.71 1.92
N LYS A 282 4.90 -5.94 2.19
CA LYS A 282 4.86 -7.03 1.20
C LYS A 282 3.96 -6.70 0.02
N TYR A 283 2.77 -6.16 0.31
CA TYR A 283 1.83 -5.73 -0.72
C TYR A 283 2.44 -4.67 -1.65
N LEU A 284 3.20 -3.72 -1.09
CA LEU A 284 3.94 -2.74 -1.90
C LEU A 284 5.07 -3.38 -2.71
N ASP A 285 5.85 -4.30 -2.13
CA ASP A 285 6.91 -5.02 -2.87
C ASP A 285 6.33 -5.76 -4.08
N GLU A 286 5.23 -6.50 -3.90
CA GLU A 286 4.62 -7.30 -4.95
C GLU A 286 3.95 -6.47 -6.05
N ARG A 287 3.44 -5.27 -5.73
CA ARG A 287 2.61 -4.46 -6.63
C ARG A 287 3.16 -3.06 -6.92
N TRP A 288 4.43 -2.82 -6.62
CA TRP A 288 5.07 -1.50 -6.74
C TRP A 288 4.81 -0.85 -8.10
N ASP A 289 5.00 -1.60 -9.19
CA ASP A 289 4.90 -1.09 -10.56
C ASP A 289 3.46 -0.72 -10.96
N GLN A 290 2.45 -1.27 -10.28
CA GLN A 290 1.04 -0.95 -10.50
C GLN A 290 0.56 0.23 -9.65
N LEU A 291 1.20 0.43 -8.50
CA LEU A 291 0.78 1.41 -7.48
C LEU A 291 1.52 2.73 -7.57
N ASN A 292 2.77 2.71 -8.03
CA ASN A 292 3.62 3.89 -8.03
C ASN A 292 3.18 4.90 -9.10
N ASP A 293 2.37 5.86 -8.69
CA ASP A 293 1.96 7.01 -9.51
C ASP A 293 2.98 8.15 -9.51
N ASN A 294 4.09 8.02 -8.76
CA ASN A 294 5.10 9.05 -8.50
C ASN A 294 4.52 10.37 -7.96
N SER A 295 3.33 10.37 -7.37
CA SER A 295 2.78 11.55 -6.72
C SER A 295 3.62 11.95 -5.50
N TYR A 296 3.67 13.26 -5.25
CA TYR A 296 4.46 13.78 -4.13
C TYR A 296 3.93 13.26 -2.79
N GLU A 297 2.60 13.21 -2.65
CA GLU A 297 1.89 12.77 -1.45
C GLU A 297 2.16 11.30 -1.14
N PHE A 298 2.09 10.42 -2.16
CA PHE A 298 2.37 8.99 -2.01
C PHE A 298 3.83 8.74 -1.59
N MET A 299 4.78 9.35 -2.31
CA MET A 299 6.20 9.23 -1.98
C MET A 299 6.54 9.83 -0.62
N TYR A 300 5.91 10.94 -0.25
CA TYR A 300 6.08 11.55 1.07
C TYR A 300 5.62 10.60 2.17
N ALA A 301 4.43 10.00 2.03
CA ALA A 301 3.88 9.09 3.00
C ALA A 301 4.76 7.84 3.21
N ILE A 302 5.27 7.26 2.12
CA ILE A 302 6.15 6.08 2.17
C ILE A 302 7.50 6.41 2.83
N LEU A 303 8.11 7.54 2.46
CA LEU A 303 9.49 7.85 2.85
C LEU A 303 9.65 8.50 4.22
N ARG A 304 8.66 9.29 4.67
CA ARG A 304 8.80 10.15 5.85
C ARG A 304 8.21 9.56 7.12
N ASN A 305 7.23 8.68 7.01
CA ASN A 305 6.55 8.09 8.16
C ASN A 305 7.34 6.91 8.75
N GLU A 306 7.22 6.72 10.06
CA GLU A 306 7.83 5.62 10.82
C GLU A 306 6.86 4.45 10.92
N TRP A 307 6.75 3.68 9.83
CA TRP A 307 5.81 2.56 9.74
C TRP A 307 6.46 1.26 9.25
N ILE A 308 7.71 1.31 8.78
CA ILE A 308 8.39 0.14 8.23
C ILE A 308 8.85 -0.76 9.39
N PRO A 309 8.46 -2.05 9.43
CA PRO A 309 8.91 -2.96 10.46
C PRO A 309 10.39 -3.33 10.25
N THR A 310 11.22 -3.02 11.24
CA THR A 310 12.66 -3.25 11.19
C THR A 310 13.17 -3.86 12.51
N ILE A 311 14.40 -4.35 12.47
CA ILE A 311 15.11 -4.89 13.62
C ILE A 311 16.29 -3.97 13.93
N ASP A 312 16.38 -3.50 15.17
CA ASP A 312 17.48 -2.65 15.66
C ASP A 312 18.78 -3.44 15.92
N ASN A 313 19.84 -2.74 16.32
CA ASN A 313 21.14 -3.34 16.60
C ASN A 313 21.16 -4.30 17.80
N SER A 314 20.11 -4.29 18.62
CA SER A 314 19.94 -5.14 19.79
C SER A 314 19.02 -6.33 19.50
N GLY A 315 18.54 -6.46 18.25
CA GLY A 315 17.60 -7.50 17.85
C GLY A 315 16.14 -7.18 18.22
N ARG A 316 15.82 -5.96 18.64
CA ARG A 316 14.46 -5.56 18.99
C ARG A 316 13.70 -5.07 17.77
N HIS A 317 12.43 -5.40 17.70
CA HIS A 317 11.54 -4.89 16.66
C HIS A 317 11.21 -3.42 16.92
N ILE A 318 11.38 -2.59 15.90
CA ILE A 318 11.04 -1.17 15.92
C ILE A 318 10.37 -0.78 14.60
N PHE A 319 9.76 0.40 14.56
CA PHE A 319 9.30 1.02 13.32
C PHE A 319 10.30 2.07 12.87
N SER A 320 10.60 2.08 11.57
CA SER A 320 11.57 2.99 10.97
C SER A 320 11.00 3.69 9.75
N ARG A 321 11.66 4.78 9.36
CA ARG A 321 11.46 5.42 8.06
C ARG A 321 12.19 4.61 7.00
N LEU A 322 11.64 4.56 5.79
CA LEU A 322 12.27 3.84 4.69
C LEU A 322 13.71 4.32 4.41
N LYS A 323 13.95 5.64 4.53
CA LYS A 323 15.29 6.25 4.35
C LYS A 323 16.28 5.92 5.47
N ASN A 324 15.82 5.46 6.63
CA ASN A 324 16.67 5.22 7.79
C ASN A 324 16.93 3.72 8.01
N CYS A 325 16.57 2.87 7.05
CA CYS A 325 16.69 1.42 7.18
C CYS A 325 17.32 0.80 5.93
N TYR A 326 17.92 -0.38 6.12
CA TYR A 326 18.61 -1.10 5.05
C TYR A 326 17.96 -2.45 4.78
N CYS A 327 18.12 -2.93 3.54
CA CYS A 327 17.68 -4.26 3.16
C CYS A 327 18.27 -5.34 4.07
N LYS A 328 17.53 -6.43 4.29
CA LYS A 328 17.96 -7.58 5.09
C LYS A 328 19.29 -8.17 4.61
N LYS A 329 19.54 -8.19 3.30
CA LYS A 329 20.84 -8.59 2.70
C LYS A 329 22.05 -7.81 3.24
N TYR A 330 21.86 -6.59 3.74
CA TYR A 330 22.92 -5.76 4.30
C TYR A 330 23.02 -5.86 5.83
N LYS A 331 22.27 -6.77 6.47
CA LYS A 331 22.31 -6.98 7.92
C LYS A 331 23.73 -7.15 8.46
N ASN A 332 24.54 -7.95 7.79
CA ASN A 332 25.93 -8.21 8.20
C ASN A 332 26.89 -7.06 7.87
N LEU A 333 26.44 -6.02 7.18
CA LEU A 333 27.25 -4.84 6.83
C LEU A 333 26.94 -3.61 7.68
N VAL A 334 25.67 -3.42 8.07
CA VAL A 334 25.21 -2.21 8.80
C VAL A 334 24.26 -2.48 9.97
N GLY A 335 23.88 -3.73 10.23
CA GLY A 335 22.90 -4.09 11.26
C GLY A 335 23.28 -3.72 12.71
N LEU A 336 24.55 -3.43 13.01
CA LEU A 336 24.96 -2.95 14.35
C LEU A 336 24.82 -1.43 14.50
N ILE A 337 24.65 -0.72 13.40
CA ILE A 337 24.61 0.75 13.34
C ILE A 337 23.22 1.24 12.98
N ALA A 338 22.54 0.53 12.09
CA ALA A 338 21.30 0.95 11.50
C ALA A 338 20.26 -0.18 11.49
N PRO A 339 18.97 0.15 11.60
CA PRO A 339 17.90 -0.83 11.50
C PRO A 339 17.88 -1.53 10.14
N THR A 340 17.53 -2.82 10.16
CA THR A 340 17.42 -3.63 8.94
C THR A 340 16.00 -4.16 8.78
N LEU A 341 15.55 -4.30 7.53
CA LEU A 341 14.22 -4.83 7.23
C LEU A 341 14.06 -6.24 7.79
N ASP A 342 12.88 -6.51 8.36
CA ASP A 342 12.49 -7.85 8.81
C ASP A 342 12.18 -8.80 7.62
N TYR A 343 11.91 -8.21 6.45
CA TYR A 343 11.53 -8.89 5.20
C TYR A 343 12.58 -8.77 4.10
N ASP A 344 12.69 -9.81 3.27
CA ASP A 344 13.53 -9.81 2.07
C ASP A 344 12.71 -9.33 0.87
N ALA A 345 12.84 -8.03 0.57
CA ALA A 345 12.21 -7.40 -0.58
C ALA A 345 12.79 -7.90 -1.90
N SER A 346 11.92 -8.06 -2.90
CA SER A 346 12.24 -8.68 -4.18
C SER A 346 12.14 -7.71 -5.36
N ASN A 347 11.27 -6.69 -5.28
CA ASN A 347 11.04 -5.77 -6.39
C ASN A 347 12.21 -4.80 -6.56
N TYR A 348 12.83 -4.86 -7.75
CA TYR A 348 14.03 -4.09 -8.05
C TYR A 348 13.82 -2.57 -8.02
N GLU A 349 12.70 -2.07 -8.54
CA GLU A 349 12.41 -0.63 -8.56
C GLU A 349 12.08 -0.10 -7.17
N PHE A 350 11.34 -0.87 -6.36
CA PHE A 350 11.10 -0.52 -4.96
C PHE A 350 12.41 -0.53 -4.14
N LEU A 351 13.28 -1.52 -4.36
CA LEU A 351 14.59 -1.63 -3.72
C LEU A 351 15.53 -0.47 -4.03
N LYS A 352 15.39 0.22 -5.17
CA LYS A 352 16.21 1.42 -5.49
C LYS A 352 15.94 2.59 -4.55
N ILE A 353 14.77 2.61 -3.92
CA ILE A 353 14.35 3.69 -3.02
C ILE A 353 15.01 3.53 -1.64
N LEU A 354 15.33 2.30 -1.26
CA LEU A 354 16.07 1.99 -0.05
C LEU A 354 17.53 2.45 -0.15
N GLU A 355 18.07 2.89 0.98
CA GLU A 355 19.47 3.30 1.02
C GLU A 355 20.40 2.10 0.83
N GLN A 356 21.53 2.36 0.15
CA GLN A 356 22.63 1.42 0.05
C GLN A 356 23.72 1.79 1.06
N PRO A 357 24.40 0.79 1.65
CA PRO A 357 25.40 1.06 2.68
C PRO A 357 26.63 1.76 2.10
N ASP A 358 26.93 2.97 2.59
CA ASP A 358 28.20 3.65 2.29
C ASP A 358 29.37 2.91 2.95
N ILE A 359 30.55 2.95 2.32
CA ILE A 359 31.77 2.33 2.85
C ILE A 359 32.08 2.84 4.25
N LYS A 360 31.82 4.12 4.55
CA LYS A 360 32.06 4.69 5.88
C LYS A 360 31.19 4.04 6.96
N MET A 361 29.94 3.71 6.63
CA MET A 361 29.08 2.97 7.56
C MET A 361 29.56 1.55 7.78
N VAL A 362 29.97 0.86 6.71
CA VAL A 362 30.52 -0.51 6.82
C VAL A 362 31.79 -0.54 7.66
N LEU A 363 32.68 0.45 7.49
CA LEU A 363 33.90 0.56 8.30
C LEU A 363 33.59 0.92 9.76
N LYS A 364 32.60 1.78 10.01
CA LYS A 364 32.11 2.04 11.37
C LYS A 364 31.52 0.77 12.01
N GLN A 365 30.93 -0.14 11.23
CA GLN A 365 30.41 -1.39 11.79
C GLN A 365 31.55 -2.28 12.23
N LEU A 366 32.60 -2.37 11.41
CA LEU A 366 33.84 -3.07 11.77
C LEU A 366 34.45 -2.48 13.05
N GLU A 367 34.40 -1.15 13.21
CA GLU A 367 34.83 -0.46 14.42
C GLU A 367 34.08 -0.87 15.68
N ILE A 368 32.76 -1.00 15.60
CA ILE A 368 31.96 -1.50 16.72
C ILE A 368 32.36 -2.94 17.10
N CYS A 369 32.71 -3.77 16.11
CA CYS A 369 33.14 -5.14 16.33
C CYS A 369 34.45 -5.19 17.12
N TYR A 370 35.50 -4.49 16.69
CA TYR A 370 36.80 -4.57 17.34
C TYR A 370 36.94 -3.73 18.62
N ASN A 371 36.12 -2.68 18.80
CA ASN A 371 36.08 -1.91 20.05
C ASN A 371 35.34 -2.66 21.17
N GLY A 372 34.81 -3.87 20.91
CA GLY A 372 34.12 -4.68 21.90
C GLY A 372 32.80 -4.04 22.37
N LEU A 373 32.21 -3.15 21.57
CA LEU A 373 30.85 -2.65 21.80
C LEU A 373 29.79 -3.66 21.32
N ALA A 374 30.21 -4.62 20.51
CA ALA A 374 29.50 -5.82 20.08
C ALA A 374 29.30 -6.89 21.19
N LYS A 375 29.17 -6.52 22.47
CA LYS A 375 29.23 -7.46 23.62
C LYS A 375 28.16 -8.56 23.62
N HIS A 376 27.09 -8.40 22.84
CA HIS A 376 26.00 -9.36 22.73
C HIS A 376 26.18 -10.39 21.61
N GLN A 377 27.16 -10.21 20.71
CA GLN A 377 27.40 -11.15 19.61
C GLN A 377 28.32 -12.29 20.03
N THR A 378 27.96 -13.49 19.59
CA THR A 378 28.81 -14.66 19.70
C THR A 378 30.02 -14.55 18.77
N PRO A 379 31.14 -15.24 19.05
CA PRO A 379 32.30 -15.22 18.14
C PRO A 379 31.97 -15.70 16.71
N ASP A 380 31.02 -16.63 16.57
CA ASP A 380 30.58 -17.12 15.25
C ASP A 380 29.80 -16.05 14.47
N GLU A 381 28.94 -15.29 15.13
CA GLU A 381 28.25 -14.14 14.51
C GLU A 381 29.24 -13.06 14.08
N LEU A 382 30.25 -12.76 14.92
CA LEU A 382 31.32 -11.83 14.57
C LEU A 382 32.11 -12.31 13.35
N LYS A 383 32.37 -13.62 13.23
CA LYS A 383 33.01 -14.20 12.04
C LYS A 383 32.18 -13.94 10.78
N ILE A 384 30.86 -14.16 10.84
CA ILE A 384 29.94 -13.93 9.72
C ILE A 384 29.94 -12.45 9.32
N ILE A 385 29.85 -11.55 10.30
CA ILE A 385 29.86 -10.10 10.08
C ILE A 385 31.19 -9.66 9.43
N CYS A 386 32.33 -10.05 10.02
CA CYS A 386 33.65 -9.68 9.51
C CYS A 386 33.86 -10.20 8.08
N ASN A 387 33.46 -11.44 7.79
CA ASN A 387 33.55 -12.01 6.45
C ASN A 387 32.74 -11.20 5.42
N ALA A 388 31.50 -10.84 5.75
CA ALA A 388 30.68 -10.02 4.86
C ALA A 388 31.31 -8.64 4.62
N ILE A 389 31.87 -8.03 5.67
CA ILE A 389 32.58 -6.75 5.58
C ILE A 389 33.82 -6.87 4.68
N TYR A 390 34.65 -7.90 4.87
CA TYR A 390 35.86 -8.13 4.06
C TYR A 390 35.51 -8.38 2.59
N GLU A 391 34.45 -9.13 2.33
CA GLU A 391 33.95 -9.34 0.97
C GLU A 391 33.51 -8.02 0.32
N TYR A 392 32.75 -7.19 1.05
CA TYR A 392 32.31 -5.88 0.58
C TYR A 392 33.49 -4.93 0.32
N MET A 393 34.43 -4.86 1.26
CA MET A 393 35.66 -4.08 1.13
C MET A 393 36.46 -4.53 -0.08
N ASN A 394 36.68 -5.84 -0.26
CA ASN A 394 37.47 -6.39 -1.36
C ASN A 394 36.86 -6.05 -2.72
N LYS A 395 35.52 -6.15 -2.86
CA LYS A 395 34.80 -5.73 -4.08
C LYS A 395 35.05 -4.27 -4.43
N LEU A 396 35.06 -3.38 -3.44
CA LEU A 396 35.29 -1.94 -3.64
C LEU A 396 36.78 -1.58 -3.75
N PHE A 397 37.68 -2.40 -3.23
CA PHE A 397 39.11 -2.11 -3.10
C PHE A 397 39.82 -1.90 -4.44
N HIS A 398 39.28 -2.45 -5.54
CA HIS A 398 39.79 -2.23 -6.88
C HIS A 398 39.61 -0.79 -7.38
N ARG A 399 38.73 -0.01 -6.76
CA ARG A 399 38.48 1.40 -7.09
C ARG A 399 39.37 2.30 -6.24
N ARG A 400 40.20 3.14 -6.89
CA ARG A 400 41.24 3.97 -6.25
C ARG A 400 40.73 4.82 -5.08
N ASN A 401 39.57 5.46 -5.23
CA ASN A 401 39.00 6.32 -4.17
C ASN A 401 38.64 5.53 -2.91
N PHE A 402 37.97 4.39 -3.06
CA PHE A 402 37.60 3.52 -1.93
C PHE A 402 38.82 2.89 -1.27
N ARG A 403 39.84 2.50 -2.06
CA ARG A 403 41.11 1.99 -1.55
C ARG A 403 41.80 2.99 -0.60
N LEU A 404 41.82 4.27 -0.94
CA LEU A 404 42.41 5.30 -0.10
C LEU A 404 41.63 5.48 1.20
N ILE A 405 40.30 5.54 1.14
CA ILE A 405 39.44 5.65 2.32
C ILE A 405 39.66 4.46 3.27
N ILE A 406 39.60 3.24 2.75
CA ILE A 406 39.79 2.02 3.54
C ILE A 406 41.17 2.00 4.21
N LYS A 407 42.23 2.40 3.50
CA LYS A 407 43.59 2.47 4.06
C LYS A 407 43.66 3.45 5.22
N LEU A 408 43.19 4.67 5.03
CA LEU A 408 43.24 5.72 6.05
C LEU A 408 42.43 5.37 7.29
N GLU A 409 41.23 4.79 7.11
CA GLU A 409 40.34 4.47 8.22
C GLU A 409 40.78 3.27 9.06
N LEU A 410 41.58 2.36 8.48
CA LEU A 410 42.03 1.13 9.15
C LEU A 410 43.50 1.16 9.56
N GLU A 411 44.21 2.25 9.25
CA GLU A 411 45.61 2.42 9.61
C GLU A 411 45.77 2.34 11.14
N HIS A 412 46.69 1.49 11.59
CA HIS A 412 46.96 1.22 13.02
C HIS A 412 45.79 0.65 13.85
N LYS A 413 44.65 0.29 13.23
CA LYS A 413 43.50 -0.29 13.95
C LYS A 413 43.54 -1.82 13.97
N PRO A 414 43.04 -2.48 15.04
CA PRO A 414 42.98 -3.93 15.12
C PRO A 414 41.73 -4.45 14.42
N TRP A 415 41.73 -4.52 13.09
CA TRP A 415 40.50 -4.81 12.32
C TRP A 415 40.41 -6.24 11.79
N ILE A 416 41.47 -7.05 11.93
CA ILE A 416 41.53 -8.40 11.37
C ILE A 416 41.07 -9.41 12.43
N PHE A 417 39.96 -10.09 12.17
CA PHE A 417 39.34 -11.03 13.10
C PHE A 417 39.84 -12.46 12.88
N TYR A 418 40.48 -13.04 13.89
CA TYR A 418 40.92 -14.44 13.92
C TYR A 418 40.93 -14.98 15.34
N GLY A 419 40.67 -16.27 15.54
CA GLY A 419 40.79 -16.89 16.88
C GLY A 419 39.98 -16.18 17.97
N ASN A 420 38.81 -15.64 17.64
CA ASN A 420 37.94 -14.84 18.52
C ASN A 420 38.54 -13.53 19.03
N GLN A 421 39.59 -13.03 18.37
CA GLN A 421 40.27 -11.78 18.70
C GLN A 421 40.53 -10.94 17.45
N PHE A 422 40.80 -9.66 17.70
CA PHE A 422 41.11 -8.69 16.66
C PHE A 422 42.58 -8.30 16.71
N TYR A 423 43.22 -8.25 15.53
CA TYR A 423 44.65 -8.00 15.40
C TYR A 423 44.93 -6.83 14.46
N THR A 424 46.01 -6.14 14.78
CA THR A 424 46.60 -5.11 13.92
C THR A 424 47.44 -5.75 12.82
N ILE A 425 47.62 -5.03 11.71
CA ILE A 425 48.26 -5.58 10.51
C ILE A 425 49.73 -5.96 10.72
N ASP A 426 50.42 -5.30 11.66
CA ASP A 426 51.81 -5.56 12.06
C ASP A 426 52.01 -6.93 12.72
N LYS A 427 50.94 -7.59 13.16
CA LYS A 427 50.99 -8.92 13.80
C LYS A 427 50.65 -10.06 12.85
N ILE A 428 50.27 -9.77 11.60
CA ILE A 428 49.72 -10.75 10.68
C ILE A 428 50.63 -10.97 9.48
N PHE A 429 50.86 -12.23 9.16
CA PHE A 429 51.75 -12.68 8.09
C PHE A 429 51.05 -13.68 7.18
N THR A 430 51.34 -13.68 5.88
CA THR A 430 50.73 -14.66 4.97
C THR A 430 51.31 -16.07 5.12
N ARG A 431 52.57 -16.17 5.54
CA ARG A 431 53.25 -17.41 5.87
C ARG A 431 54.06 -17.22 7.13
N LEU A 432 53.77 -18.04 8.13
CA LEU A 432 54.51 -18.02 9.38
C LEU A 432 55.38 -19.30 9.48
N PRO A 433 56.70 -19.17 9.71
CA PRO A 433 57.55 -20.32 9.98
C PRO A 433 56.99 -21.18 11.11
N ASN A 434 57.08 -22.51 10.99
CA ASN A 434 56.49 -23.45 11.95
C ASN A 434 56.96 -23.20 13.40
N GLU A 435 58.19 -22.70 13.56
CA GLU A 435 58.82 -22.32 14.83
C GLU A 435 58.04 -21.23 15.59
N PHE A 436 57.24 -20.42 14.89
CA PHE A 436 56.51 -19.28 15.47
C PHE A 436 55.00 -19.51 15.58
N LYS A 437 54.48 -20.66 15.14
CA LYS A 437 53.04 -20.95 15.17
C LYS A 437 52.47 -21.03 16.60
N ASP A 438 53.30 -21.37 17.58
CA ASP A 438 52.91 -21.45 19.00
C ASP A 438 53.11 -20.12 19.77
N ASN A 439 53.63 -19.09 19.11
CA ASN A 439 53.74 -17.75 19.69
C ASN A 439 52.43 -17.00 19.45
N GLY A 440 51.54 -16.97 20.44
CA GLY A 440 50.26 -16.24 20.38
C GLY A 440 50.36 -14.71 20.16
N SER A 441 51.55 -14.18 19.86
CA SER A 441 51.81 -12.78 19.50
C SER A 441 51.88 -12.53 17.99
N LEU A 442 52.12 -13.57 17.18
CA LEU A 442 52.17 -13.49 15.71
C LEU A 442 51.16 -14.46 15.12
N ILE A 443 50.52 -14.05 14.03
CA ILE A 443 49.41 -14.79 13.47
C ILE A 443 49.61 -15.00 11.98
N GLU A 444 49.47 -16.25 11.58
CA GLU A 444 49.36 -16.60 10.16
C GLU A 444 47.94 -16.29 9.68
N LEU A 445 47.84 -15.55 8.57
CA LEU A 445 46.57 -15.22 7.95
C LEU A 445 45.83 -16.53 7.59
N PRO A 446 44.56 -16.69 7.99
CA PRO A 446 43.80 -17.90 7.70
C PRO A 446 43.79 -18.21 6.20
N LEU A 447 43.89 -19.49 5.83
CA LEU A 447 43.92 -19.92 4.44
C LEU A 447 42.71 -19.38 3.65
N GLU A 448 41.53 -19.37 4.28
CA GLU A 448 40.29 -18.82 3.72
C GLU A 448 40.47 -17.36 3.29
N TYR A 449 41.05 -16.52 4.15
CA TYR A 449 41.29 -15.10 3.87
C TYR A 449 42.42 -14.89 2.88
N ALA A 450 43.48 -15.69 2.97
CA ALA A 450 44.59 -15.63 2.03
C ALA A 450 44.13 -15.92 0.59
N VAL A 451 43.20 -16.88 0.42
CA VAL A 451 42.63 -17.24 -0.88
C VAL A 451 41.62 -16.19 -1.37
N GLN A 452 40.67 -15.77 -0.53
CA GLN A 452 39.57 -14.91 -0.97
C GLN A 452 39.95 -13.43 -1.06
N PHE A 453 40.80 -12.96 -0.14
CA PHE A 453 41.05 -11.55 0.10
C PHE A 453 42.55 -11.20 0.11
N GLY A 454 43.44 -12.15 -0.20
CA GLY A 454 44.89 -12.01 -0.04
C GLY A 454 45.49 -10.79 -0.75
N SER A 455 45.00 -10.44 -1.94
CA SER A 455 45.45 -9.24 -2.67
C SER A 455 45.13 -7.94 -1.94
N MET A 456 43.95 -7.87 -1.29
CA MET A 456 43.55 -6.72 -0.48
C MET A 456 44.41 -6.66 0.79
N PHE A 457 44.54 -7.76 1.52
CA PHE A 457 45.34 -7.82 2.75
C PHE A 457 46.81 -7.43 2.51
N LYS A 458 47.46 -7.98 1.47
CA LYS A 458 48.82 -7.58 1.06
C LYS A 458 48.90 -6.09 0.73
N SER A 459 47.93 -5.58 -0.02
CA SER A 459 47.86 -4.16 -0.37
C SER A 459 47.64 -3.23 0.82
N MET A 460 47.05 -3.73 1.90
CA MET A 460 46.85 -3.02 3.17
C MET A 460 48.12 -3.00 4.01
N GLY A 461 49.06 -3.94 3.79
CA GLY A 461 50.34 -4.01 4.52
C GLY A 461 50.59 -5.33 5.24
N VAL A 462 49.77 -6.38 5.04
CA VAL A 462 50.07 -7.72 5.56
C VAL A 462 51.36 -8.22 4.90
N GLN A 463 52.35 -8.58 5.71
CA GLN A 463 53.67 -9.01 5.22
C GLN A 463 53.63 -10.46 4.73
N ASP A 464 54.43 -10.76 3.71
CA ASP A 464 54.50 -12.12 3.17
C ASP A 464 55.14 -13.09 4.17
N GLU A 465 56.32 -12.71 4.67
CA GLU A 465 57.10 -13.41 5.69
C GLU A 465 57.66 -12.41 6.70
N ILE A 466 58.04 -12.89 7.88
CA ILE A 466 58.63 -12.04 8.91
C ILE A 466 60.10 -11.69 8.58
N GLY A 467 60.36 -10.39 8.38
CA GLY A 467 61.70 -9.86 8.14
C GLY A 467 62.52 -9.63 9.42
N VAL A 468 63.78 -9.22 9.27
CA VAL A 468 64.71 -8.99 10.40
C VAL A 468 64.16 -7.94 11.37
N ASN A 469 63.63 -6.83 10.83
CA ASN A 469 63.02 -5.76 11.65
C ASN A 469 61.81 -6.24 12.47
N GLY A 470 61.01 -7.17 11.92
CA GLY A 470 59.86 -7.74 12.63
C GLY A 470 60.30 -8.61 13.82
N LEU A 471 61.35 -9.43 13.63
CA LEU A 471 61.96 -10.25 14.67
C LEU A 471 62.55 -9.39 15.79
N ILE A 472 63.26 -8.30 15.44
CA ILE A 472 63.77 -7.33 16.42
C ILE A 472 62.63 -6.73 17.25
N LEU A 473 61.53 -6.31 16.60
CA LEU A 473 60.39 -5.72 17.30
C LEU A 473 59.75 -6.71 18.29
N ILE A 474 59.67 -7.99 17.95
CA ILE A 474 59.14 -9.03 18.85
C ILE A 474 60.04 -9.20 20.07
N ILE A 475 61.36 -9.29 19.86
CA ILE A 475 62.33 -9.41 20.95
C ILE A 475 62.19 -8.20 21.89
N ASN A 476 62.09 -6.99 21.34
CA ASN A 476 61.91 -5.77 22.12
C ASN A 476 60.57 -5.74 22.87
N ASN A 477 59.51 -6.26 22.27
CA ASN A 477 58.20 -6.36 22.92
C ASN A 477 58.19 -7.31 24.12
N MET A 478 59.11 -8.29 24.20
CA MET A 478 59.18 -9.22 25.35
C MET A 478 59.59 -8.53 26.67
N VAL A 479 60.29 -7.40 26.60
CA VAL A 479 60.75 -6.60 27.76
C VAL A 479 60.08 -5.23 27.82
N LYS A 480 59.10 -4.98 26.96
CA LYS A 480 58.40 -3.70 26.89
C LYS A 480 57.62 -3.44 28.18
N GLY A 481 58.03 -2.40 28.91
CA GLY A 481 57.46 -2.00 30.20
C GLY A 481 58.33 -2.35 31.42
N ASP A 482 59.32 -3.24 31.27
CA ASP A 482 60.35 -3.53 32.28
C ASP A 482 61.63 -4.02 31.59
N GLU A 483 62.55 -3.10 31.31
CA GLU A 483 63.83 -3.39 30.64
C GLU A 483 64.72 -4.35 31.46
N ASN A 484 64.46 -4.51 32.76
CA ASN A 484 65.21 -5.41 33.64
C ASN A 484 64.50 -6.75 33.87
N ARG A 485 63.41 -7.03 33.13
CA ARG A 485 62.64 -8.26 33.26
C ARG A 485 63.55 -9.48 33.07
N ILE A 486 63.57 -10.34 34.08
CA ILE A 486 64.24 -11.64 34.01
C ILE A 486 63.33 -12.59 33.22
N LEU A 487 63.81 -13.03 32.07
CA LEU A 487 63.11 -13.99 31.21
C LEU A 487 63.22 -15.40 31.78
N SER A 488 62.15 -16.19 31.61
CA SER A 488 62.21 -17.63 31.89
C SER A 488 63.12 -18.34 30.89
N THR A 489 63.62 -19.53 31.25
CA THR A 489 64.46 -20.35 30.35
C THR A 489 63.77 -20.64 29.01
N LYS A 490 62.44 -20.80 29.00
CA LYS A 490 61.66 -20.98 27.76
C LYS A 490 61.61 -19.71 26.91
N GLU A 491 61.51 -18.54 27.52
CA GLU A 491 61.53 -17.26 26.80
C GLU A 491 62.92 -16.96 26.24
N VAL A 492 63.98 -17.24 26.99
CA VAL A 492 65.37 -17.12 26.50
C VAL A 492 65.60 -18.03 25.29
N GLN A 493 65.13 -19.29 25.34
CA GLN A 493 65.19 -20.19 24.18
C GLN A 493 64.44 -19.65 22.96
N LYS A 494 63.28 -19.01 23.15
CA LYS A 494 62.55 -18.35 22.05
C LYS A 494 63.33 -17.17 21.46
N VAL A 495 63.98 -16.36 22.30
CA VAL A 495 64.82 -15.25 21.82
C VAL A 495 66.01 -15.77 21.00
N ILE A 496 66.63 -16.87 21.43
CA ILE A 496 67.70 -17.52 20.66
C ILE A 496 67.19 -17.98 19.28
N GLN A 497 66.01 -18.60 19.21
CA GLN A 497 65.39 -19.00 17.92
C GLN A 497 65.16 -17.79 16.99
N PHE A 498 64.71 -16.66 17.53
CA PHE A 498 64.57 -15.43 16.74
C PHE A 498 65.92 -14.92 16.22
N LEU A 499 66.97 -14.95 17.04
CA LEU A 499 68.33 -14.53 16.67
C LEU A 499 68.93 -15.44 15.58
N GLU A 500 68.74 -16.76 15.70
CA GLU A 500 69.15 -17.74 14.69
C GLU A 500 68.45 -17.49 13.34
N ARG A 501 67.14 -17.18 13.38
CA ARG A 501 66.40 -16.82 12.17
C ARG A 501 66.89 -15.50 11.56
N ILE A 502 67.17 -14.49 12.38
CA ILE A 502 67.78 -13.22 11.92
C ILE A 502 69.11 -13.50 11.21
N ALA A 503 69.99 -14.31 11.80
CA ALA A 503 71.27 -14.68 11.20
C ALA A 503 71.07 -15.39 9.85
N THR A 504 70.10 -16.30 9.77
CA THR A 504 69.77 -17.01 8.53
C THR A 504 69.28 -16.06 7.44
N LEU A 505 68.34 -15.15 7.75
CA LEU A 505 67.84 -14.14 6.81
C LEU A 505 68.96 -13.21 6.32
N GLN A 506 69.87 -12.81 7.20
CA GLN A 506 71.04 -12.01 6.81
C GLN A 506 71.98 -12.75 5.86
N MET A 507 72.16 -14.06 6.05
CA MET A 507 72.94 -14.90 5.14
C MET A 507 72.24 -15.10 3.79
N GLU A 508 70.92 -15.30 3.78
CA GLU A 508 70.11 -15.42 2.56
C GLU A 508 70.14 -14.11 1.76
N ASN A 509 69.93 -12.96 2.40
CA ASN A 509 70.02 -11.64 1.76
C ASN A 509 71.40 -11.42 1.11
N ARG A 510 72.50 -11.79 1.79
CA ARG A 510 73.85 -11.74 1.23
C ARG A 510 74.02 -12.63 0.01
N ARG A 511 73.44 -13.84 0.01
CA ARG A 511 73.49 -14.78 -1.13
C ARG A 511 72.68 -14.27 -2.32
N GLU A 512 71.60 -13.55 -2.08
CA GLU A 512 70.76 -12.92 -3.11
C GLU A 512 71.28 -11.55 -3.58
N GLY A 513 72.43 -11.09 -3.07
CA GLY A 513 73.02 -9.81 -3.43
C GLY A 513 72.28 -8.59 -2.88
N LYS A 514 71.39 -8.77 -1.90
CA LYS A 514 70.70 -7.71 -1.18
C LYS A 514 71.59 -7.15 -0.05
N SER A 515 71.46 -5.86 0.24
CA SER A 515 72.13 -5.26 1.40
C SER A 515 71.61 -5.90 2.70
N PRO A 516 72.48 -6.17 3.69
CA PRO A 516 72.04 -6.66 4.99
C PRO A 516 71.06 -5.67 5.64
N GLU A 517 69.99 -6.20 6.22
CA GLU A 517 68.99 -5.40 6.94
C GLU A 517 69.60 -4.80 8.22
N SER A 518 69.10 -3.65 8.67
CA SER A 518 69.60 -3.03 9.91
C SER A 518 69.33 -3.94 11.12
N LEU A 519 70.27 -3.95 12.06
CA LEU A 519 70.15 -4.63 13.36
C LEU A 519 69.97 -3.62 14.51
N ASP A 520 69.64 -2.37 14.19
CA ASP A 520 69.50 -1.31 15.19
C ASP A 520 68.41 -1.66 16.22
N GLY A 521 68.79 -1.60 17.50
CA GLY A 521 67.90 -1.92 18.61
C GLY A 521 67.62 -3.41 18.80
N LEU A 522 68.45 -4.30 18.26
CA LEU A 522 68.39 -5.73 18.56
C LEU A 522 68.91 -6.01 19.98
N LEU A 523 68.09 -6.64 20.80
CA LEU A 523 68.50 -7.13 22.11
C LEU A 523 68.91 -8.61 22.09
N ILE A 524 69.90 -8.95 22.92
CA ILE A 524 70.52 -10.28 23.01
C ILE A 524 70.41 -10.78 24.47
N PRO A 525 70.13 -12.06 24.71
CA PRO A 525 70.07 -12.60 26.07
C PRO A 525 71.45 -12.63 26.73
N SER A 526 71.53 -12.14 27.97
CA SER A 526 72.69 -12.21 28.84
C SER A 526 72.71 -13.49 29.68
N THR A 527 73.82 -13.73 30.37
CA THR A 527 73.97 -14.84 31.34
C THR A 527 72.99 -14.76 32.52
N ASP A 528 72.43 -13.57 32.78
CA ASP A 528 71.46 -13.34 33.85
C ASP A 528 70.00 -13.46 33.35
N ASN A 529 69.79 -14.05 32.17
CA ASN A 529 68.49 -14.15 31.49
C ASN A 529 67.79 -12.79 31.30
N LYS A 530 68.56 -11.73 31.09
CA LYS A 530 68.07 -10.38 30.73
C LYS A 530 68.38 -10.09 29.27
N LEU A 531 67.62 -9.19 28.65
CA LEU A 531 67.93 -8.72 27.30
C LEU A 531 68.79 -7.47 27.36
N VAL A 532 69.90 -7.45 26.62
CA VAL A 532 70.86 -6.34 26.57
C VAL A 532 71.18 -5.98 25.12
N ASN A 533 71.48 -4.70 24.84
CA ASN A 533 71.93 -4.24 23.51
C ASN A 533 73.32 -4.75 23.16
#